data_AF-A0A0F9AXY8-F1
#
_entry.id   AF-A0A0F9AXY8-F1
#
_cell.length_a   1.000
_cell.length_b   1.000
_cell.length_c   1.000
_cell.angle_alpha   90.00
_cell.angle_beta   90.00
_cell.angle_gamma   90.00
#
_symmetry.space_group_name_H-M   'P 1'
#
loop_
_entity.id
_entity.type
_entity.pdbx_description
1 polymer ?
#
loop_
_entity_poly.entity_id
_entity_poly.type
_entity_poly.pdbx_seq_one_letter_code
_entity_poly.pdbx_strand_id
1 'polypeptide(L)'
;MTTDTLTLAGIIEGAIETFREGYDPADFDQGEPHDAIHEVADGAVPVYNYDLLQLAADLSNGIALAEPEIGPAFDGTPTPINIIAANVYEAVEAALWEEWRRAQEERED
;
A
#
# COMPACT_ATOMS: atom_id res chain seq x y z
N MET A 1 -13.11 -8.03 24.59
CA MET A 1 -12.80 -8.30 23.18
C MET A 1 -12.17 -7.04 22.64
N THR A 2 -10.85 -7.00 22.60
CA THR A 2 -10.11 -6.01 21.81
C THR A 2 -10.21 -6.50 20.38
N THR A 3 -11.00 -5.82 19.56
CA THR A 3 -10.94 -5.97 18.11
C THR A 3 -9.56 -5.48 17.71
N ASP A 4 -8.69 -6.37 17.20
CA ASP A 4 -7.51 -5.91 16.46
C ASP A 4 -8.05 -5.02 15.34
N THR A 5 -7.78 -3.73 15.45
CA THR A 5 -8.32 -2.73 14.54
C THR A 5 -7.35 -2.65 13.38
N LEU A 6 -7.81 -2.95 12.17
CA LEU A 6 -7.03 -2.76 10.96
C LEU A 6 -6.70 -1.26 10.82
N THR A 7 -5.42 -0.93 10.70
CA THR A 7 -4.96 0.45 10.50
C THR A 7 -4.13 0.54 9.23
N LEU A 8 -4.09 1.72 8.62
CA LEU A 8 -3.25 1.96 7.44
C LEU A 8 -1.76 1.72 7.75
N ALA A 9 -1.31 2.13 8.95
CA ALA A 9 0.06 1.87 9.40
C ALA A 9 0.35 0.36 9.47
N GLY A 10 -0.55 -0.43 10.05
CA GLY A 10 -0.39 -1.89 10.10
C GLY A 10 -0.40 -2.55 8.73
N ILE A 11 -1.20 -2.04 7.78
CA ILE A 11 -1.19 -2.51 6.38
C ILE A 11 0.16 -2.22 5.73
N ILE A 12 0.66 -0.99 5.88
CA ILE A 12 1.96 -0.58 5.33
C ILE A 12 3.10 -1.40 5.94
N GLU A 13 3.10 -1.58 7.26
CA GLU A 13 4.10 -2.39 7.97
C GLU A 13 4.11 -3.85 7.46
N GLY A 14 2.93 -4.46 7.31
CA GLY A 14 2.82 -5.82 6.78
C GLY A 14 3.24 -5.93 5.30
N ALA A 15 2.95 -4.92 4.48
CA ALA A 15 3.40 -4.85 3.09
C ALA A 15 4.93 -4.74 3.02
N ILE A 16 5.54 -3.89 3.84
CA ILE A 16 7.00 -3.74 3.93
C ILE A 16 7.65 -5.06 4.37
N GLU A 17 7.09 -5.75 5.37
CA GLU A 17 7.57 -7.07 5.80
C GLU A 17 7.50 -8.09 4.65
N THR A 18 6.35 -8.17 3.97
CA THR A 18 6.15 -9.04 2.81
C THR A 18 7.17 -8.75 1.70
N PHE A 19 7.42 -7.46 1.42
CA PHE A 19 8.38 -7.04 0.41
C PHE A 19 9.81 -7.44 0.78
N ARG A 20 10.22 -7.22 2.03
CA ARG A 20 11.56 -7.60 2.52
C ARG A 20 11.79 -9.11 2.55
N GLU A 21 10.75 -9.90 2.84
CA GLU A 21 10.82 -11.36 2.85
C GLU A 21 10.85 -11.96 1.44
N GLY A 22 10.10 -11.37 0.52
CA GLY A 22 9.93 -11.87 -0.84
C GLY A 22 11.01 -11.44 -1.81
N TYR A 23 11.71 -10.33 -1.55
CA TYR A 23 12.59 -9.70 -2.52
C TYR A 23 13.90 -9.21 -1.88
N ASP A 24 15.04 -9.67 -2.40
CA ASP A 24 16.35 -9.16 -2.00
C ASP A 24 16.70 -7.97 -2.91
N PRO A 25 17.09 -6.80 -2.36
CA PRO A 25 17.55 -5.70 -3.18
C PRO A 25 18.75 -5.99 -4.08
N ALA A 26 19.48 -7.10 -3.84
CA ALA A 26 20.57 -7.57 -4.70
C ALA A 26 20.07 -8.21 -5.99
N ASP A 27 18.81 -8.65 -6.00
CA ASP A 27 18.19 -9.25 -7.18
C ASP A 27 17.87 -8.20 -8.26
N PHE A 28 17.92 -6.91 -7.91
CA PHE A 28 17.60 -5.80 -8.82
C PHE A 28 18.80 -4.89 -9.12
N ASP A 29 20.01 -5.45 -9.12
CA ASP A 29 21.31 -4.77 -9.33
C ASP A 29 21.40 -3.84 -10.56
N GLN A 30 20.44 -3.91 -11.49
CA GLN A 30 20.32 -3.03 -12.67
C GLN A 30 18.86 -2.58 -12.96
N GLY A 31 17.92 -2.77 -12.05
CA GLY A 31 16.51 -2.50 -12.28
C GLY A 31 15.78 -1.99 -11.04
N GLU A 32 14.63 -1.38 -11.25
CA GLU A 32 13.73 -1.03 -10.15
C GLU A 32 12.75 -2.20 -9.89
N PRO A 33 12.38 -2.46 -8.63
CA PRO A 33 11.49 -3.58 -8.26
C PRO A 33 10.02 -3.25 -8.54
N HIS A 34 9.74 -2.63 -9.68
CA HIS A 34 8.43 -2.10 -10.03
C HIS A 34 7.34 -3.17 -9.91
N ASP A 35 7.48 -4.29 -10.62
CA ASP A 35 6.49 -5.38 -10.59
C ASP A 35 6.28 -5.93 -9.18
N ALA A 36 7.35 -6.07 -8.39
CA ALA A 36 7.28 -6.54 -7.02
C ALA A 36 6.54 -5.56 -6.10
N ILE A 37 6.82 -4.26 -6.24
CA ILE A 37 6.13 -3.21 -5.48
C ILE A 37 4.64 -3.22 -5.81
N HIS A 38 4.28 -3.24 -7.09
CA HIS A 38 2.88 -3.26 -7.52
C HIS A 38 2.15 -4.53 -7.05
N GLU A 39 2.80 -5.70 -7.13
CA GLU A 39 2.24 -6.97 -6.67
C GLU A 39 1.97 -6.97 -5.16
N VAL A 40 2.94 -6.51 -4.36
CA VAL A 40 2.77 -6.42 -2.90
C VAL A 40 1.75 -5.36 -2.52
N ALA A 41 1.75 -4.20 -3.17
CA ALA A 41 0.79 -3.14 -2.92
C ALA A 41 -0.64 -3.59 -3.22
N ASP A 42 -0.89 -4.23 -4.36
CA ASP A 42 -2.22 -4.78 -4.72
C ASP A 42 -2.67 -5.84 -3.71
N GLY A 43 -1.77 -6.74 -3.31
CA GLY A 43 -2.04 -7.78 -2.32
C GLY A 43 -2.34 -7.25 -0.91
N ALA A 44 -1.89 -6.05 -0.57
CA ALA A 44 -2.09 -5.45 0.75
C ALA A 44 -3.44 -4.71 0.88
N VAL A 45 -4.12 -4.41 -0.22
CA VAL A 45 -5.39 -3.66 -0.21
C VAL A 45 -6.51 -4.52 0.36
N PRO A 46 -7.25 -4.04 1.40
CA PRO A 46 -8.38 -4.78 1.92
C PRO A 46 -9.51 -4.94 0.90
N VAL A 47 -10.02 -6.16 0.76
CA VAL A 47 -11.11 -6.48 -0.18
C VAL A 47 -12.52 -6.37 0.43
N TYR A 48 -12.63 -6.29 1.75
CA TYR A 48 -13.92 -6.14 2.41
C TYR A 48 -14.29 -4.67 2.59
N ASN A 49 -15.49 -4.31 2.14
CA ASN A 49 -16.01 -2.93 2.27
C ASN A 49 -16.00 -2.41 3.71
N TYR A 50 -16.22 -3.30 4.70
CA TYR A 50 -16.16 -2.94 6.10
C TYR A 50 -14.79 -2.38 6.49
N ASP A 51 -13.72 -3.06 6.08
CA ASP A 51 -12.34 -2.68 6.40
C ASP A 51 -11.96 -1.35 5.74
N LEU A 52 -12.32 -1.17 4.47
CA LEU A 52 -12.09 0.09 3.74
C LEU A 52 -12.84 1.27 4.38
N LEU A 53 -14.09 1.08 4.78
CA LEU A 53 -14.88 2.13 5.44
C LEU A 53 -14.37 2.43 6.85
N GLN A 54 -13.90 1.40 7.58
CA GLN A 54 -13.28 1.58 8.89
C GLN A 54 -11.99 2.41 8.78
N LEU A 55 -11.12 2.10 7.83
CA LEU A 55 -9.91 2.89 7.54
C LEU A 55 -10.25 4.35 7.20
N ALA A 56 -11.25 4.57 6.36
CA ALA A 56 -11.71 5.91 6.01
C ALA A 56 -12.20 6.69 7.25
N ALA A 57 -12.95 6.04 8.14
CA ALA A 57 -13.44 6.66 9.36
C ALA A 57 -12.29 7.00 10.32
N ASP A 58 -11.33 6.09 10.52
CA ASP A 58 -10.25 6.24 11.49
C ASP A 58 -9.23 7.30 11.08
N LEU A 59 -9.03 7.50 9.77
CA LEU A 59 -8.14 8.54 9.23
C LEU A 59 -8.82 9.90 9.05
N SER A 60 -9.93 10.15 9.76
CA SER A 60 -10.71 11.41 9.65
C SER A 60 -11.09 11.75 8.20
N ASN A 61 -11.43 10.73 7.41
CA ASN A 61 -11.71 10.80 5.96
C ASN A 61 -10.54 11.22 5.05
N GLY A 62 -9.30 11.33 5.55
CA GLY A 62 -8.15 11.73 4.71
C GLY A 62 -8.00 10.85 3.46
N ILE A 63 -8.08 9.52 3.64
CA ILE A 63 -7.98 8.55 2.54
C ILE A 63 -9.24 8.46 1.68
N ALA A 64 -10.39 8.94 2.16
CA ALA A 64 -11.62 8.97 1.36
C ALA A 64 -11.75 10.25 0.53
N LEU A 65 -10.99 11.29 0.88
CA LEU A 65 -11.01 12.60 0.24
C LEU A 65 -9.79 12.85 -0.67
N ALA A 66 -8.75 12.01 -0.57
CA ALA A 66 -7.66 12.03 -1.53
C ALA A 66 -8.19 11.66 -2.93
N GLU A 67 -7.67 12.34 -3.94
CA GLU A 67 -7.94 12.02 -5.34
C GLU A 67 -6.91 10.99 -5.81
N PRO A 68 -7.31 9.78 -6.20
CA PRO A 68 -6.36 8.75 -6.63
C PRO A 68 -5.75 9.15 -7.99
N GLU A 69 -4.43 9.13 -8.07
CA GLU A 69 -3.66 9.45 -9.27
C GLU A 69 -3.86 8.41 -10.37
N ILE A 70 -4.00 7.13 -10.00
CA ILE A 70 -4.20 6.03 -10.96
C ILE A 70 -5.68 5.79 -11.31
N GLY A 71 -6.58 6.54 -10.68
CA GLY A 71 -8.03 6.38 -10.80
C GLY A 71 -8.62 5.31 -9.86
N PRO A 72 -9.92 4.98 -10.00
CA PRO A 72 -10.59 4.07 -9.09
C PRO A 72 -10.11 2.62 -9.22
N ALA A 73 -10.01 1.90 -8.10
CA ALA A 73 -9.62 0.50 -8.05
C ALA A 73 -10.69 -0.47 -8.57
N PHE A 74 -10.37 -1.77 -8.56
CA PHE A 74 -11.24 -2.89 -8.91
C PHE A 74 -11.83 -2.82 -10.33
N ASP A 75 -13.11 -2.45 -10.46
CA ASP A 75 -13.82 -2.39 -11.74
C ASP A 75 -13.69 -1.02 -12.43
N GLY A 76 -12.95 -0.08 -11.83
CA GLY A 76 -12.72 1.25 -12.38
C GLY A 76 -13.90 2.21 -12.26
N THR A 77 -15.04 1.77 -11.69
CA THR A 77 -16.16 2.68 -11.43
C THR A 77 -15.78 3.64 -10.30
N PRO A 78 -16.06 4.95 -10.38
CA PRO A 78 -15.71 5.93 -9.34
C PRO A 78 -16.65 5.87 -8.13
N THR A 79 -16.79 4.69 -7.53
CA THR A 79 -17.54 4.52 -6.27
C THR A 79 -16.67 4.94 -5.09
N PRO A 80 -17.25 5.37 -3.97
CA PRO A 80 -16.48 5.71 -2.77
C PRO A 80 -15.55 4.57 -2.32
N ILE A 81 -15.99 3.32 -2.44
CA ILE A 81 -15.18 2.14 -2.07
C ILE A 81 -13.95 2.00 -2.97
N ASN A 82 -14.13 2.12 -4.29
CA ASN A 82 -13.04 2.00 -5.25
C ASN A 82 -12.04 3.16 -5.12
N ILE A 83 -12.51 4.36 -4.76
CA ILE A 83 -11.65 5.53 -4.48
C ILE A 83 -10.82 5.28 -3.21
N ILE A 84 -11.47 4.84 -2.12
CA ILE A 84 -10.76 4.52 -0.87
C ILE A 84 -9.72 3.42 -1.11
N ALA A 85 -10.08 2.36 -1.82
CA ALA A 85 -9.16 1.26 -2.14
C ALA A 85 -7.96 1.73 -2.97
N ALA A 86 -8.17 2.58 -3.98
CA ALA A 86 -7.09 3.16 -4.77
C ALA A 86 -6.15 4.01 -3.89
N ASN A 87 -6.70 4.83 -2.99
CA ASN A 87 -5.88 5.65 -2.09
C ASN A 87 -5.11 4.80 -1.06
N VAL A 88 -5.66 3.65 -0.62
CA VAL A 88 -4.90 2.68 0.21
C VAL A 88 -3.76 2.08 -0.58
N TYR A 89 -4.04 1.63 -1.80
CA TYR A 89 -3.04 1.10 -2.72
C TYR A 89 -1.87 2.09 -2.92
N GLU A 90 -2.18 3.35 -3.26
CA GLU A 90 -1.16 4.38 -3.50
C GLU A 90 -0.33 4.70 -2.25
N ALA A 91 -0.96 4.69 -1.07
CA ALA A 91 -0.25 4.88 0.20
C ALA A 91 0.74 3.74 0.50
N VAL A 92 0.36 2.49 0.17
CA VAL A 92 1.25 1.33 0.31
C VAL A 92 2.37 1.37 -0.72
N GLU A 93 2.04 1.63 -1.98
CA GLU A 93 3.02 1.75 -3.07
C GLU A 93 4.10 2.79 -2.74
N ALA A 94 3.69 3.99 -2.30
CA ALA A 94 4.62 5.05 -1.93
C ALA A 94 5.56 4.63 -0.78
N ALA A 95 5.05 3.91 0.22
CA ALA A 95 5.86 3.42 1.33
C ALA A 95 6.86 2.34 0.90
N LEU A 96 6.48 1.45 -0.02
CA LEU A 96 7.38 0.43 -0.57
C LEU A 96 8.51 1.04 -1.40
N TRP A 97 8.22 2.07 -2.21
CA TRP A 97 9.25 2.82 -2.93
C TRP A 97 10.23 3.53 -1.99
N GLU A 98 9.74 4.11 -0.90
CA GLU A 98 10.59 4.71 0.12
C GLU A 98 11.51 3.68 0.78
N GLU A 99 10.96 2.52 1.14
CA GLU A 99 11.73 1.43 1.73
C GLU A 99 12.80 0.90 0.75
N TRP A 100 12.45 0.74 -0.53
CA TRP A 100 13.40 0.37 -1.58
C TRP A 100 14.57 1.35 -1.66
N ARG A 101 14.27 2.66 -1.75
CA ARG A 101 15.31 3.70 -1.82
C ARG A 101 16.23 3.66 -0.60
N ARG A 102 15.66 3.53 0.59
CA ARG A 102 16.44 3.43 1.83
C ARG A 102 17.38 2.21 1.82
N ALA A 103 16.91 1.06 1.33
CA ALA A 103 17.73 -0.14 1.23
C ALA A 103 18.87 -0.01 0.21
N GLN A 104 18.69 0.78 -0.85
CA GLN A 104 19.76 1.10 -1.80
C GLN A 104 20.80 2.04 -1.18
N GLU A 105 20.37 3.10 -0.49
CA GLU A 105 21.26 4.02 0.23
C GLU A 105 22.12 3.28 1.27
N GLU A 106 21.53 2.37 2.06
CA GLU A 106 22.24 1.55 3.06
C GLU A 106 23.30 0.61 2.45
N ARG A 107 23.28 0.36 1.14
CA ARG A 107 24.28 -0.47 0.43
C ARG A 107 25.42 0.33 -0.17
N GLU A 108 25.19 1.62 -0.44
CA GLU A 108 26.20 2.51 -1.00
C GLU A 108 27.16 3.07 0.08
N ASP A 109 26.75 3.05 1.35
CA ASP A 109 27.53 3.46 2.54
C ASP A 109 28.46 2.36 3.10
#